data_AF-W1Y178-F1
#
_entry.id   AF-W1Y178-F1
#
_cell.length_a   1.000
_cell.length_b   1.000
_cell.length_c   1.000
_cell.angle_alpha   90.00
_cell.angle_beta   90.00
_cell.angle_gamma   90.00
#
_symmetry.space_group_name_H-M   'P 1'
#
loop_
_entity.id
_entity.type
_entity.pdbx_description
1 polymer ?
#
loop_
_entity_poly.entity_id
_entity_poly.type
_entity_poly.pdbx_seq_one_letter_code
_entity_poly.pdbx_strand_id
1 'polypeptide(L)' 'VSAINAASEKLLTRLGVWQDILSRRASCYHGMEVWDKDSFGHISFDDQSMGYSHLGHIVENSVIHYALWNKAQ' A
#
# COMPACT_ATOMS: atom_id res chain seq x y z
N VAL A 1 -8.45 0.18 7.38
CA VAL A 1 -7.22 -0.18 6.64
C VAL A 1 -7.19 0.63 5.37
N SER A 2 -6.00 0.96 4.89
CA SER A 2 -5.78 1.72 3.65
C SER A 2 -4.81 0.94 2.76
N ALA A 3 -5.13 0.88 1.46
CA ALA A 3 -4.20 0.40 0.44
C ALA A 3 -3.26 1.54 0.05
N ILE A 4 -1.98 1.40 0.38
CA ILE A 4 -0.90 2.34 0.10
C ILE A 4 -0.21 1.89 -1.17
N ASN A 5 -0.40 2.65 -2.26
CA ASN A 5 0.29 2.40 -3.52
C ASN A 5 1.74 2.96 -3.51
N ALA A 6 2.51 2.64 -4.54
CA ALA A 6 3.90 3.08 -4.68
C ALA A 6 4.10 4.61 -4.60
N ALA A 7 3.13 5.40 -5.07
CA ALA A 7 3.21 6.87 -4.98
C ALA A 7 3.08 7.35 -3.53
N SER A 8 2.12 6.80 -2.79
CA SER A 8 1.90 7.12 -1.38
C SER A 8 3.04 6.60 -0.50
N GLU A 9 3.57 5.41 -0.80
CA GLU A 9 4.78 4.86 -0.17
C GLU A 9 5.99 5.80 -0.34
N LYS A 10 6.23 6.29 -1.57
CA LYS A 10 7.29 7.27 -1.84
C LYS A 10 7.08 8.56 -1.04
N LEU A 11 5.86 9.04 -0.91
CA LEU A 11 5.54 10.22 -0.10
C LEU A 11 5.87 9.98 1.38
N LEU A 12 5.37 8.89 1.95
CA LEU A 12 5.63 8.52 3.35
C LEU A 12 7.12 8.27 3.62
N THR A 13 7.85 7.77 2.62
CA THR A 13 9.31 7.63 2.67
C THR A 13 10.00 8.98 2.72
N ARG A 14 9.59 9.93 1.86
CA ARG A 14 10.13 11.30 1.86
C ARG A 14 9.82 12.06 3.15
N LEU A 15 8.66 11.80 3.74
CA LEU A 15 8.30 12.33 5.07
C LEU A 15 9.08 11.66 6.20
N GLY A 16 9.82 10.59 5.92
CA GLY A 16 10.65 9.88 6.89
C GLY A 16 9.85 9.05 7.90
N VAL A 17 8.61 8.66 7.56
CA VAL A 17 7.72 7.87 8.43
C VAL A 17 7.52 6.44 7.95
N TRP A 18 7.96 6.12 6.73
CA TRP A 18 7.70 4.80 6.13
C TRP A 18 8.33 3.66 6.91
N GLN A 19 9.57 3.82 7.39
CA GLN A 19 10.25 2.78 8.15
C GLN A 19 9.53 2.47 9.49
N ASP A 20 8.96 3.49 10.13
CA ASP A 20 8.18 3.33 11.35
C ASP A 20 6.88 2.54 11.08
N ILE A 21 6.23 2.80 9.95
CA ILE A 21 5.04 2.05 9.51
C ILE A 21 5.40 0.58 9.26
N LEU A 22 6.50 0.31 8.54
CA LEU A 22 6.98 -1.05 8.26
C LEU A 22 7.32 -1.84 9.53
N SER A 23 7.95 -1.18 10.52
CA SER A 23 8.31 -1.82 11.79
C SER A 23 7.11 -2.26 12.64
N ARG A 24 5.92 -1.71 12.37
CA ARG A 24 4.68 -2.00 13.10
C ARG A 24 3.87 -3.06 12.39
N ARG A 25 3.24 -2.67 11.28
CA ARG A 25 2.39 -3.56 10.49
C ARG A 25 2.10 -2.94 9.13
N ALA A 26 2.64 -3.56 8.10
CA ALA A 26 2.28 -3.31 6.71
C ALA A 26 2.30 -4.65 5.98
N SER A 27 1.21 -4.98 5.29
CA SER A 27 1.10 -6.23 4.53
C SER A 27 1.23 -5.93 3.05
N CYS A 28 2.32 -6.40 2.46
CA CYS A 28 2.54 -6.31 1.02
C CYS A 28 1.44 -7.05 0.25
N TYR A 29 0.95 -6.48 -0.84
CA TYR A 29 0.10 -7.17 -1.79
C TYR A 29 0.69 -7.11 -3.20
N HIS A 30 0.61 -8.24 -3.88
CA HIS A 30 1.32 -8.52 -5.14
C HIS A 30 0.38 -8.60 -6.35
N GLY A 31 -0.93 -8.73 -6.11
CA GLY A 31 -1.93 -8.86 -7.16
C GLY A 31 -3.21 -8.09 -6.84
N MET A 32 -3.93 -7.72 -7.89
CA MET A 32 -5.24 -7.09 -7.81
C MET A 32 -6.14 -7.67 -8.89
N GLU A 33 -7.33 -8.10 -8.48
CA GLU A 33 -8.39 -8.55 -9.37
C GLU A 33 -9.56 -7.57 -9.28
N VAL A 34 -10.07 -7.15 -10.44
CA VAL A 34 -11.24 -6.29 -10.55
C VAL A 34 -12.21 -6.95 -11.50
N TRP A 35 -13.43 -7.18 -11.03
CA TRP A 35 -14.50 -7.75 -11.82
C TRP A 35 -15.76 -6.90 -11.70
N ASP A 36 -16.54 -6.91 -12.76
CA ASP A 36 -17.91 -6.42 -12.76
C ASP A 36 -18.87 -7.56 -12.45
N LYS A 37 -19.90 -7.29 -11.65
CA LYS A 37 -20.83 -8.35 -11.20
C LYS A 37 -21.79 -8.79 -12.31
N ASP A 38 -22.20 -7.84 -13.15
CA ASP A 38 -23.31 -8.02 -14.09
C ASP A 38 -22.83 -8.33 -15.52
N SER A 39 -21.51 -8.36 -15.73
CA SER A 39 -20.87 -8.71 -17.00
C SER A 39 -19.71 -9.69 -16.80
N PHE A 40 -19.15 -10.18 -17.91
CA PHE A 40 -17.93 -11.00 -17.91
C PHE A 40 -16.64 -10.16 -17.84
N GLY A 41 -16.74 -8.87 -17.50
CA GLY A 41 -15.58 -7.99 -17.37
C GLY A 41 -14.73 -8.38 -16.17
N HIS A 42 -13.52 -8.86 -16.43
CA HIS A 42 -12.52 -9.19 -15.41
C HIS A 42 -11.13 -8.77 -15.88
N ILE A 43 -10.40 -8.08 -15.01
CA ILE A 43 -9.01 -7.69 -15.22
C ILE A 43 -8.19 -8.08 -13.99
N SER A 44 -7.01 -8.63 -14.23
CA SER A 44 -6.08 -9.05 -13.20
C SER A 44 -4.72 -8.41 -13.47
N PHE A 45 -4.08 -7.97 -12.40
CA PHE A 45 -2.74 -7.40 -12.43
C PHE A 45 -1.90 -8.07 -11.36
N ASP A 46 -0.64 -8.36 -11.68
CA ASP A 46 0.36 -8.79 -10.71
C ASP A 46 1.64 -7.96 -10.87
N ASP A 47 2.44 -7.91 -9.83
CA ASP A 47 3.69 -7.17 -9.83
C ASP A 47 4.79 -7.80 -10.69
N GLN A 48 4.84 -9.13 -10.77
CA GLN A 48 5.85 -9.89 -11.52
C GLN A 48 5.80 -9.58 -13.02
N SER A 49 4.60 -9.56 -13.60
CA SER A 49 4.36 -9.23 -15.01
C SER A 49 4.71 -7.77 -15.34
N MET A 50 4.73 -6.89 -14.34
CA MET A 50 5.07 -5.47 -14.48
C MET A 50 6.50 -5.13 -14.06
N GLY A 51 7.26 -6.11 -13.54
CA GLY A 51 8.62 -5.91 -13.06
C GLY A 51 8.72 -5.11 -11.74
N TYR A 52 7.66 -5.10 -10.94
CA TYR A 52 7.66 -4.49 -9.60
C TYR A 52 7.88 -5.55 -8.52
N SER A 53 8.41 -5.13 -7.36
CA SER A 53 8.54 -6.01 -6.18
C SER A 53 7.22 -6.23 -5.45
N HIS A 54 6.31 -5.26 -5.58
CA HIS A 54 5.01 -5.20 -4.94
C HIS A 54 4.12 -4.16 -5.62
N LEU A 55 2.80 -4.35 -5.56
CA LEU A 55 1.83 -3.34 -6.03
C LEU A 55 1.57 -2.27 -4.95
N GLY A 56 1.68 -2.65 -3.68
CA GLY A 56 1.50 -1.75 -2.55
C GLY A 56 1.44 -2.48 -1.21
N HIS A 57 0.98 -1.78 -0.20
CA HIS A 57 0.84 -2.28 1.16
C HIS A 57 -0.56 -2.01 1.73
N ILE A 58 -1.16 -2.99 2.37
CA ILE A 58 -2.32 -2.79 3.24
C ILE A 58 -1.82 -2.42 4.63
N VAL A 59 -2.22 -1.25 5.10
CA VAL A 59 -1.77 -0.68 6.38
C VAL A 59 -2.99 -0.29 7.22
N GLU A 60 -2.92 -0.51 8.53
CA GLU A 60 -3.93 0.01 9.45
C GLU A 60 -3.83 1.54 9.55
N ASN A 61 -4.97 2.23 9.48
CA ASN A 61 -4.98 3.71 9.49
C ASN A 61 -4.40 4.26 10.80
N SER A 62 -4.60 3.56 11.92
CA SER A 62 -4.01 3.88 13.22
C SER A 62 -2.48 3.92 13.19
N VAL A 63 -1.84 3.00 12.44
CA VAL A 63 -0.38 2.95 12.26
C VAL A 63 0.11 4.16 11.47
N ILE A 64 -0.60 4.53 10.39
CA ILE A 64 -0.27 5.71 9.58
C ILE A 64 -0.38 6.99 10.41
N HIS A 65 -1.50 7.17 11.11
CA HIS A 65 -1.74 8.35 11.95
C HIS A 65 -0.70 8.46 13.06
N TYR A 66 -0.40 7.36 13.74
CA TYR A 66 0.61 7.33 14.79
C TYR A 66 1.98 7.75 14.25
N ALA A 67 2.43 7.19 13.12
CA ALA A 67 3.74 7.50 12.56
C ALA A 67 3.85 8.97 12.14
N LEU A 68 2.79 9.52 11.52
CA LEU A 68 2.74 10.93 11.15
C LEU A 68 2.71 11.85 12.38
N TRP A 69 1.91 11.51 13.40
CA TRP A 69 1.83 12.28 14.64
C TRP A 69 3.17 12.33 15.35
N ASN A 70 3.82 11.18 15.53
CA ASN A 70 5.13 11.08 16.16
C ASN A 70 6.21 11.87 15.42
N LYS A 71 6.12 11.97 14.09
CA LYS A 71 7.08 12.73 13.28
C LYS A 71 6.90 14.24 13.40
N ALA A 72 5.68 14.69 13.68
CA ALA A 72 5.34 16.10 13.81
C ALA A 72 5.64 16.69 15.20
N GLN A 73 5.83 15.82 16.21
CA GLN A 73 6.26 16.19 17.55
C GLN A 73 7.76 16.53 17.61
#